data_AF-A0A128F2D9-F1
#
_entry.id   AF-A0A128F2D9-F1
#
_cell.length_a   1.000
_cell.length_b   1.000
_cell.length_c   1.000
_cell.angle_alpha   90.00
_cell.angle_beta   90.00
_cell.angle_gamma   90.00
#
_symmetry.space_group_name_H-M   'P 1'
#
loop_
_entity.id
_entity.type
_entity.pdbx_description
1 polymer ?
#
loop_
_entity_poly.entity_id
_entity_poly.type
_entity_poly.pdbx_seq_one_letter_code
_entity_poly.pdbx_strand_id
1 'polypeptide(L)'
;MLEKCLVVDDHEMIRETIAIMAKSQGFNECITATDGADAMSKLYHERPSFIITDLQMEPIDGLEMLRLIRSGRYGLPHDIPIIILTANAAETVIAQCIAFDVDAFLVKPVNKQSLQDRISQLSQQAKPKKGIEHYFAMYEQDPAKSTAFKVNGTVAFTDDVLKEVDAVIHEHKESGTAEPMLANATENVTPSSTEHSSPPPVAPAAEEGQPESDNRKKFIKWQDRFTVGHPELDQSNKELLSIINDTYDLVVTHHEGNEFDDIAKRFQHYVEDHIELEEDLLTDANYPRLKMHKDMHARLVKQAEFVILKCQADPGFYKTDFFRLLRFWWVKHVVQEDTKYKSLF
;
A
#
# COMPACT_ATOMS: atom_id res chain seq x y z
N MET A 1 1.69 10.91 -27.27
CA MET A 1 1.58 11.89 -26.18
C MET A 1 1.71 11.13 -24.87
N LEU A 2 2.41 11.69 -23.88
CA LEU A 2 2.47 11.07 -22.55
C LEU A 2 1.13 11.32 -21.85
N GLU A 3 0.49 10.28 -21.32
CA GLU A 3 -0.91 10.42 -20.84
C GLU A 3 -0.95 11.15 -19.50
N LYS A 4 -0.30 10.60 -18.46
CA LYS A 4 -0.41 11.08 -17.08
C LYS A 4 0.96 11.16 -16.41
N CYS A 5 1.25 12.27 -15.76
CA CYS A 5 2.37 12.41 -14.82
C CYS A 5 1.85 12.52 -13.39
N LEU A 6 2.57 11.95 -12.43
CA LEU A 6 2.37 12.23 -11.01
C LEU A 6 3.44 13.22 -10.53
N VAL A 7 3.01 14.30 -9.89
CA VAL A 7 3.87 15.32 -9.30
C VAL A 7 3.69 15.29 -7.78
N VAL A 8 4.76 15.02 -7.04
CA VAL A 8 4.74 14.82 -5.60
C VAL A 8 5.63 15.87 -4.93
N ASP A 9 5.09 16.71 -4.08
CA ASP A 9 5.83 17.72 -3.32
C ASP A 9 4.95 18.19 -2.16
N ASP A 10 5.49 18.37 -0.96
CA ASP A 10 4.74 18.81 0.22
C ASP A 10 4.40 20.31 0.18
N HIS A 11 5.15 21.09 -0.61
CA HIS A 11 4.88 22.52 -0.82
C HIS A 11 3.96 22.73 -2.02
N GLU A 12 2.72 23.14 -1.76
CA GLU A 12 1.68 23.38 -2.78
C GLU A 12 2.17 24.23 -3.97
N MET A 13 2.79 25.39 -3.69
CA MET A 13 3.31 26.29 -4.72
C MET A 13 4.35 25.61 -5.64
N ILE A 14 5.22 24.76 -5.08
CA ILE A 14 6.23 24.04 -5.87
C ILE A 14 5.53 22.95 -6.70
N ARG A 15 4.66 22.16 -6.07
CA ARG A 15 3.87 21.11 -6.71
C ARG A 15 3.09 21.63 -7.92
N GLU A 16 2.38 22.74 -7.76
CA GLU A 16 1.62 23.38 -8.83
C GLU A 16 2.53 23.91 -9.95
N THR A 17 3.63 24.56 -9.58
CA THR A 17 4.60 25.08 -10.55
C THR A 17 5.17 23.95 -11.41
N ILE A 18 5.57 22.84 -10.80
CA ILE A 18 6.08 21.67 -11.51
C ILE A 18 5.01 21.02 -12.38
N ALA A 19 3.77 20.91 -11.90
CA ALA A 19 2.64 20.38 -12.68
C ALA A 19 2.34 21.24 -13.92
N ILE A 20 2.38 22.57 -13.80
CA ILE A 20 2.23 23.51 -14.92
C ILE A 20 3.37 23.31 -15.93
N MET A 21 4.61 23.22 -15.45
CA MET A 21 5.76 22.96 -16.31
C MET A 21 5.60 21.62 -17.04
N ALA A 22 5.26 20.54 -16.33
CA ALA A 22 5.08 19.21 -16.90
C ALA A 22 3.96 19.17 -17.96
N LYS A 23 2.78 19.75 -17.69
CA LYS A 23 1.70 19.88 -18.68
C LYS A 23 2.18 20.59 -19.94
N SER A 24 2.96 21.67 -19.79
CA SER A 24 3.51 22.39 -20.95
C SER A 24 4.50 21.58 -21.80
N GLN A 25 4.97 20.42 -21.29
CA GLN A 25 5.84 19.48 -21.99
C GLN A 25 5.09 18.31 -22.64
N GLY A 26 3.76 18.35 -22.69
CA GLY A 26 2.96 17.39 -23.44
C GLY A 26 2.40 16.21 -22.63
N PHE A 27 2.39 16.33 -21.30
CA PHE A 27 1.52 15.50 -20.46
C PHE A 27 0.08 16.01 -20.55
N ASN A 28 -0.86 15.13 -20.90
CA ASN A 28 -2.28 15.52 -20.98
C ASN A 28 -2.84 15.86 -19.59
N GLU A 29 -2.43 15.10 -18.58
CA GLU A 29 -2.87 15.27 -17.21
C GLU A 29 -1.68 15.19 -16.23
N CYS A 30 -1.76 15.97 -15.16
CA CYS A 30 -0.83 15.91 -14.05
C CYS A 30 -1.63 15.70 -12.77
N ILE A 31 -1.45 14.52 -12.18
CA ILE A 31 -1.96 14.18 -10.86
C ILE A 31 -0.98 14.76 -9.85
N THR A 32 -1.47 15.35 -8.77
CA THR A 32 -0.64 15.93 -7.72
C THR A 32 -0.77 15.12 -6.45
N ALA A 33 0.33 14.92 -5.71
CA ALA A 33 0.33 14.33 -4.38
C ALA A 33 1.15 15.15 -3.38
N THR A 34 0.77 15.14 -2.11
CA THR A 34 1.43 15.93 -1.06
C THR A 34 2.66 15.26 -0.48
N ASP A 35 2.76 13.93 -0.57
CA ASP A 35 3.86 13.15 0.00
C ASP A 35 3.91 11.76 -0.64
N GLY A 36 4.89 10.94 -0.24
CA GLY A 36 5.04 9.58 -0.77
C GLY A 36 3.87 8.64 -0.43
N ALA A 37 3.13 8.84 0.66
CA ALA A 37 1.99 8.00 0.99
C ALA A 37 0.78 8.30 0.09
N ASP A 38 0.47 9.58 -0.09
CA ASP A 38 -0.55 10.04 -1.04
C ASP A 38 -0.19 9.64 -2.48
N ALA A 39 1.09 9.77 -2.86
CA ALA A 39 1.58 9.36 -4.17
C ALA A 39 1.39 7.86 -4.44
N MET A 40 1.74 7.00 -3.47
CA MET A 40 1.57 5.55 -3.60
C MET A 40 0.10 5.14 -3.71
N SER A 41 -0.81 5.85 -3.05
CA SER A 41 -2.25 5.65 -3.22
C SER A 41 -2.70 5.99 -4.65
N LYS A 42 -2.29 7.15 -5.16
CA LYS A 42 -2.62 7.60 -6.52
C LYS A 42 -1.99 6.74 -7.60
N LEU A 43 -0.78 6.21 -7.38
CA LEU A 43 -0.11 5.30 -8.31
C LEU A 43 -0.95 4.05 -8.61
N TYR A 44 -1.64 3.53 -7.59
CA TYR A 44 -2.48 2.34 -7.72
C TYR A 44 -3.69 2.57 -8.63
N HIS A 45 -4.34 3.75 -8.52
CA HIS A 45 -5.58 4.07 -9.22
C HIS A 45 -5.36 4.76 -10.57
N GLU A 46 -4.42 5.70 -10.64
CA GLU A 46 -4.27 6.60 -11.77
C GLU A 46 -3.30 6.11 -12.83
N ARG A 47 -2.41 5.17 -12.48
CA ARG A 47 -1.39 4.57 -13.36
C ARG A 47 -0.62 5.61 -14.19
N PRO A 48 0.02 6.60 -13.55
CA PRO A 48 0.84 7.58 -14.25
C PRO A 48 2.00 6.88 -14.97
N SER A 49 2.35 7.39 -16.16
CA SER A 49 3.49 6.90 -16.94
C SER A 49 4.82 7.53 -16.51
N PHE A 50 4.79 8.45 -15.55
CA PHE A 50 5.94 9.25 -15.14
C PHE A 50 5.74 9.81 -13.73
N ILE A 51 6.81 9.92 -12.94
CA ILE A 51 6.78 10.50 -11.59
C ILE A 51 7.84 11.60 -11.49
N ILE A 52 7.43 12.75 -10.97
CA ILE A 52 8.32 13.84 -10.55
C ILE A 52 8.06 14.04 -9.07
N THR A 53 9.06 13.80 -8.22
CA THR A 53 8.87 13.81 -6.77
C THR A 53 9.92 14.66 -6.09
N ASP A 54 9.55 15.38 -5.04
CA ASP A 54 10.53 15.87 -4.08
C ASP A 54 11.23 14.70 -3.39
N LEU A 55 12.45 14.97 -2.94
CA LEU A 55 13.23 14.04 -2.14
C LEU A 55 12.83 14.08 -0.68
N GLN A 56 12.56 15.27 -0.12
CA GLN A 56 12.36 15.48 1.32
C GLN A 56 10.89 15.75 1.60
N MET A 57 10.16 14.74 2.05
CA MET A 57 8.76 14.84 2.42
C MET A 57 8.48 13.90 3.59
N GLU A 58 7.42 14.19 4.35
CA GLU A 58 6.91 13.30 5.38
C GLU A 58 5.45 12.92 5.07
N PRO A 59 4.98 11.73 5.49
CA PRO A 59 5.67 10.73 6.30
C PRO A 59 6.54 9.76 5.49
N ILE A 60 6.42 9.76 4.15
CA ILE A 60 7.22 8.96 3.21
C ILE A 60 7.95 9.93 2.28
N ASP A 61 9.27 9.82 2.27
CA ASP A 61 10.15 10.65 1.45
C ASP A 61 10.31 10.08 0.02
N GLY A 62 10.97 10.84 -0.86
CA GLY A 62 11.13 10.46 -2.26
C GLY A 62 12.04 9.24 -2.47
N LEU A 63 13.02 9.01 -1.59
CA LEU A 63 13.90 7.85 -1.65
C LEU A 63 13.16 6.58 -1.23
N GLU A 64 12.37 6.64 -0.16
CA GLU A 64 11.56 5.53 0.29
C GLU A 64 10.47 5.20 -0.73
N MET A 65 9.85 6.21 -1.34
CA MET A 65 8.93 5.98 -2.46
C MET A 65 9.62 5.29 -3.64
N LEU A 66 10.81 5.73 -4.04
CA LEU A 66 11.61 5.09 -5.10
C LEU A 66 11.89 3.61 -4.77
N ARG A 67 12.31 3.31 -3.53
CA ARG A 67 12.57 1.95 -3.07
C ARG A 67 11.33 1.07 -3.16
N LEU A 68 10.18 1.56 -2.69
CA LEU A 68 8.92 0.84 -2.73
C LEU A 68 8.48 0.55 -4.17
N ILE A 69 8.60 1.51 -5.08
CA ILE A 69 8.24 1.32 -6.50
C ILE A 69 9.18 0.32 -7.17
N ARG A 70 10.50 0.50 -7.04
CA ARG A 70 11.50 -0.35 -7.72
C ARG A 70 11.49 -1.79 -7.21
N SER A 71 11.19 -1.99 -5.92
CA SER A 71 11.01 -3.33 -5.34
C SER A 71 9.67 -3.99 -5.69
N GLY A 72 8.88 -3.40 -6.58
CA GLY A 72 7.61 -3.97 -7.06
C GLY A 72 6.55 -4.12 -5.97
N ARG A 73 6.73 -3.45 -4.82
CA ARG A 73 5.76 -3.48 -3.73
C ARG A 73 4.43 -2.93 -4.24
N TYR A 74 3.34 -3.53 -3.75
CA TYR A 74 1.97 -3.15 -4.11
C TYR A 74 1.58 -3.39 -5.58
N GLY A 75 2.39 -4.15 -6.35
CA GLY A 75 2.09 -4.48 -7.74
C GLY A 75 2.21 -3.29 -8.69
N LEU A 76 2.96 -2.26 -8.28
CA LEU A 76 3.23 -1.10 -9.11
C LEU A 76 4.22 -1.45 -10.23
N PRO A 77 4.12 -0.83 -11.41
CA PRO A 77 5.11 -1.02 -12.45
C PRO A 77 6.47 -0.49 -11.96
N HIS A 78 7.38 -1.43 -11.71
CA HIS A 78 8.67 -1.15 -11.07
C HIS A 78 9.62 -0.31 -11.93
N ASP A 79 9.28 -0.07 -13.20
CA ASP A 79 10.08 0.59 -14.21
C ASP A 79 9.56 1.98 -14.59
N ILE A 80 8.52 2.49 -13.92
CA ILE A 80 8.03 3.86 -14.13
C ILE A 80 9.21 4.84 -13.98
N PRO A 81 9.44 5.76 -14.95
CA PRO A 81 10.48 6.77 -14.83
C PRO A 81 10.23 7.73 -13.65
N ILE A 82 11.27 7.95 -12.83
CA ILE A 82 11.22 8.81 -11.64
C ILE A 82 12.29 9.89 -11.69
N ILE A 83 11.87 11.16 -11.73
CA ILE A 83 12.73 12.31 -11.52
C ILE A 83 12.62 12.76 -10.06
N ILE A 84 13.74 12.78 -9.34
CA ILE A 84 13.81 13.33 -7.99
C ILE A 84 14.23 14.80 -8.04
N LEU A 85 13.44 15.66 -7.41
CA LEU A 85 13.75 17.05 -7.16
C LEU A 85 14.48 17.14 -5.82
N THR A 86 15.56 17.91 -5.75
CA THR A 86 16.36 18.01 -4.52
C THR A 86 16.91 19.42 -4.33
N ALA A 87 16.82 19.98 -3.13
CA ALA A 87 17.47 21.26 -2.82
C ALA A 87 18.93 21.05 -2.38
N ASN A 88 19.15 20.14 -1.43
CA ASN A 88 20.46 19.76 -0.94
C ASN A 88 20.36 18.37 -0.28
N ALA A 89 20.81 17.33 -0.99
CA ALA A 89 20.84 15.97 -0.46
C ALA A 89 22.26 15.60 -0.03
N ALA A 90 22.37 14.86 1.08
CA ALA A 90 23.64 14.24 1.43
C ALA A 90 24.09 13.27 0.33
N GLU A 91 25.41 13.18 0.09
CA GLU A 91 25.98 12.28 -0.93
C GLU A 91 25.53 10.83 -0.74
N THR A 92 25.34 10.41 0.51
CA THR A 92 24.83 9.08 0.88
C THR A 92 23.42 8.82 0.36
N VAL A 93 22.52 9.81 0.44
CA VAL A 93 21.14 9.72 -0.05
C VAL A 93 21.10 9.64 -1.58
N ILE A 94 21.95 10.44 -2.24
CA ILE A 94 22.11 10.40 -3.70
C ILE A 94 22.64 9.03 -4.14
N ALA A 95 23.66 8.49 -3.45
CA ALA A 95 24.20 7.18 -3.74
C ALA A 95 23.14 6.06 -3.60
N GLN A 96 22.27 6.13 -2.59
CA GLN A 96 21.17 5.19 -2.41
C GLN A 96 20.15 5.28 -3.55
N CYS A 97 19.71 6.48 -3.92
CA CYS A 97 18.82 6.69 -5.06
C CYS A 97 19.42 6.13 -6.38
N ILE A 98 20.72 6.33 -6.60
CA ILE A 98 21.44 5.77 -7.76
C ILE A 98 21.46 4.25 -7.71
N ALA A 99 21.69 3.65 -6.53
CA ALA A 99 21.68 2.21 -6.36
C ALA A 99 20.33 1.59 -6.74
N PHE A 100 19.22 2.27 -6.41
CA PHE A 100 17.85 1.92 -6.81
C PHE A 100 17.48 2.36 -8.23
N ASP A 101 18.47 2.74 -9.04
CA ASP A 101 18.28 3.12 -10.44
C ASP A 101 17.21 4.21 -10.64
N VAL A 102 17.29 5.27 -9.83
CA VAL A 102 16.62 6.55 -10.15
C VAL A 102 16.97 6.99 -11.58
N ASP A 103 16.01 7.63 -12.24
CA ASP A 103 16.15 8.02 -13.65
C ASP A 103 16.85 9.35 -13.83
N ALA A 104 16.52 10.33 -13.00
CA ALA A 104 17.18 11.62 -13.00
C ALA A 104 17.04 12.36 -11.67
N PHE A 105 17.94 13.33 -11.49
CA PHE A 105 17.81 14.37 -10.50
C PHE A 105 17.67 15.74 -11.15
N LEU A 106 16.93 16.62 -10.48
CA LEU A 106 16.90 18.05 -10.75
C LEU A 106 17.11 18.81 -9.45
N VAL A 107 18.03 19.77 -9.48
CA VAL A 107 18.28 20.63 -8.34
C VAL A 107 17.20 21.72 -8.28
N LYS A 108 16.61 21.93 -7.10
CA LYS A 108 15.70 23.03 -6.81
C LYS A 108 16.51 24.33 -6.69
N PRO A 109 16.06 25.47 -7.25
CA PRO A 109 14.80 25.67 -7.96
C PRO A 109 14.84 25.07 -9.38
N VAL A 110 13.79 24.31 -9.72
CA VAL A 110 13.67 23.67 -11.03
C VAL A 110 13.27 24.73 -12.05
N ASN A 111 14.01 24.79 -13.16
CA ASN A 111 13.62 25.62 -14.30
C ASN A 111 12.94 24.77 -15.38
N LYS A 112 12.13 25.41 -16.21
CA LYS A 112 11.32 24.73 -17.23
C LYS A 112 12.17 23.95 -18.24
N GLN A 113 13.32 24.50 -18.64
CA GLN A 113 14.18 23.87 -19.64
C GLN A 113 14.82 22.59 -19.11
N SER A 114 15.36 22.62 -17.89
CA SER A 114 15.99 21.44 -17.29
C SER A 114 14.98 20.31 -17.08
N LEU A 115 13.76 20.63 -16.69
CA LEU A 115 12.69 19.63 -16.57
C LEU A 115 12.31 19.06 -17.94
N GLN A 116 12.17 19.90 -18.97
CA GLN A 116 11.89 19.49 -20.34
C GLN A 116 12.93 18.54 -20.90
N ASP A 117 14.21 18.87 -20.71
CA ASP A 117 15.33 18.08 -21.21
C ASP A 117 15.30 16.68 -20.59
N ARG A 118 15.03 16.57 -19.28
CA ARG A 118 14.94 15.28 -18.58
C ARG A 118 13.73 14.46 -19.00
N ILE A 119 12.55 15.06 -19.12
CA ILE A 119 11.35 14.36 -19.60
C ILE A 119 11.58 13.84 -21.01
N SER A 120 12.13 14.67 -21.90
CA SER A 120 12.38 14.31 -23.30
C SER A 120 13.40 13.17 -23.40
N GLN A 121 14.49 13.25 -22.63
CA GLN A 121 15.52 12.21 -22.55
C GLN A 121 14.93 10.86 -22.12
N LEU A 122 14.16 10.85 -21.03
CA LEU A 122 13.60 9.61 -20.46
C LEU A 122 12.47 9.02 -21.30
N SER A 123 11.74 9.86 -22.04
CA SER A 123 10.69 9.40 -22.97
C SER A 123 11.26 8.75 -24.23
N GLN A 124 12.47 9.15 -24.66
CA GLN A 124 13.14 8.59 -25.82
C GLN A 124 13.98 7.36 -25.46
N GLN A 125 14.59 7.37 -24.28
CA GLN A 125 15.50 6.34 -23.84
C GLN A 125 15.26 6.02 -22.36
N ALA A 126 14.42 5.02 -22.12
CA ALA A 126 14.24 4.47 -20.78
C ALA A 126 15.57 3.90 -20.27
N LYS A 127 15.97 4.30 -19.06
CA LYS A 127 17.15 3.71 -18.41
C LYS A 127 16.81 2.25 -18.06
N PRO A 128 17.62 1.26 -18.49
CA PRO A 128 17.37 -0.13 -18.16
C PRO A 128 17.31 -0.31 -16.64
N LYS A 129 16.31 -1.03 -16.17
CA LYS A 129 16.15 -1.39 -14.76
C LYS A 129 16.61 -2.83 -14.56
N LYS A 130 17.24 -3.08 -13.41
CA LYS A 130 17.43 -4.43 -12.90
C LYS A 130 16.07 -5.03 -12.53
N GLY A 131 16.02 -6.35 -12.36
CA GLY A 131 14.79 -7.05 -11.97
C GLY A 131 14.28 -6.60 -10.60
N ILE A 132 12.98 -6.77 -10.38
CA ILE A 132 12.31 -6.51 -9.10
C ILE A 132 13.04 -7.23 -7.96
N GLU A 133 13.48 -8.46 -8.19
CA GLU A 133 14.18 -9.31 -7.23
C GLU A 133 15.48 -8.68 -6.74
N HIS A 134 16.21 -7.98 -7.63
CA HIS A 134 17.44 -7.28 -7.26
C HIS A 134 17.15 -6.11 -6.33
N TYR A 135 16.20 -5.25 -6.70
CA TYR A 135 15.86 -4.09 -5.88
C TYR A 135 15.18 -4.50 -4.58
N PHE A 136 14.37 -5.55 -4.61
CA PHE A 136 13.81 -6.14 -3.42
C PHE A 136 14.93 -6.57 -2.48
N ALA A 137 15.86 -7.44 -2.91
CA ALA A 137 16.99 -7.89 -2.09
C ALA A 137 17.86 -6.74 -1.55
N MET A 138 18.10 -5.70 -2.36
CA MET A 138 18.88 -4.54 -1.94
C MET A 138 18.12 -3.66 -0.93
N TYR A 139 16.81 -3.50 -1.12
CA TYR A 139 15.93 -2.84 -0.14
C TYR A 139 15.92 -3.63 1.16
N GLU A 140 15.93 -4.95 1.09
CA GLU A 140 15.97 -5.79 2.27
C GLU A 140 17.24 -5.67 3.10
N GLN A 141 18.35 -5.38 2.45
CA GLN A 141 19.65 -5.19 3.07
C GLN A 141 19.90 -3.74 3.49
N ASP A 142 18.98 -2.82 3.20
CA ASP A 142 19.15 -1.40 3.49
C ASP A 142 19.01 -1.16 5.01
N PRO A 143 20.07 -0.72 5.73
CA PRO A 143 19.96 -0.42 7.16
C PRO A 143 19.01 0.75 7.44
N ALA A 144 18.63 1.56 6.46
CA ALA A 144 17.57 2.56 6.59
C ALA A 144 16.15 1.99 6.39
N LYS A 145 16.00 0.74 5.91
CA LYS A 145 14.75 -0.06 6.05
C LYS A 145 14.44 -0.32 7.53
N SER A 146 15.44 -0.16 8.41
CA SER A 146 15.44 -0.52 9.82
C SER A 146 14.08 -0.41 10.51
N THR A 147 13.47 -1.59 10.61
CA THR A 147 12.65 -2.06 11.72
C THR A 147 13.50 -2.37 12.97
N ALA A 148 14.78 -1.98 13.04
CA ALA A 148 15.64 -2.23 14.19
C ALA A 148 15.22 -1.36 15.38
N PHE A 149 14.32 -1.92 16.18
CA PHE A 149 13.94 -1.39 17.47
C PHE A 149 15.05 -1.72 18.50
N LYS A 150 15.65 -0.69 19.09
CA LYS A 150 16.58 -0.85 20.22
C LYS A 150 15.80 -0.63 21.51
N VAL A 151 15.76 -1.65 22.36
CA VAL A 151 15.27 -1.52 23.75
C VAL A 151 16.49 -1.57 24.65
N ASN A 152 16.72 -0.50 25.42
CA ASN A 152 17.83 -0.41 26.39
C ASN A 152 19.21 -0.80 25.82
N GLY A 153 19.50 -0.36 24.60
CA GLY A 153 20.80 -0.59 23.95
C GLY A 153 21.00 -2.02 23.40
N THR A 154 20.01 -2.91 23.49
CA THR A 154 20.05 -4.25 22.90
C THR A 154 19.18 -4.30 21.65
N VAL A 155 19.69 -4.89 20.58
CA VAL A 155 18.97 -5.10 19.32
C VAL A 155 17.90 -6.19 19.56
N ALA A 156 16.62 -5.83 19.46
CA ALA A 156 15.53 -6.76 19.73
C ALA A 156 15.25 -7.71 18.54
N PHE A 157 15.59 -7.32 17.31
CA PHE A 157 15.39 -8.13 16.09
C PHE A 157 16.47 -7.84 15.04
N THR A 158 16.87 -8.87 14.27
CA THR A 158 17.80 -8.80 13.14
C THR A 158 17.18 -9.40 11.87
N ASP A 159 17.69 -8.99 10.70
CA ASP A 159 17.20 -9.43 9.37
C ASP A 159 17.38 -10.92 9.10
N ASP A 160 18.15 -11.64 9.91
CA ASP A 160 18.30 -13.10 9.79
C ASP A 160 16.99 -13.84 10.07
N VAL A 161 16.07 -13.25 10.83
CA VAL A 161 14.72 -13.79 11.09
C VAL A 161 13.81 -13.61 9.86
N LEU A 162 14.08 -12.62 9.00
CA LEU A 162 13.35 -12.41 7.74
C LEU A 162 13.87 -13.31 6.61
N LYS A 163 15.17 -13.65 6.60
CA LYS A 163 15.77 -14.57 5.60
C LYS A 163 15.15 -15.98 5.61
N GLU A 164 14.74 -16.49 6.77
CA GLU A 164 14.03 -17.78 6.85
C GLU A 164 12.63 -17.72 6.21
N VAL A 165 12.03 -16.53 6.06
CA VAL A 165 10.70 -16.32 5.47
C VAL A 165 10.76 -16.34 3.94
N ASP A 166 11.79 -15.75 3.32
CA ASP A 166 11.92 -15.69 1.86
C ASP A 166 12.36 -17.04 1.25
N ALA A 167 13.17 -17.82 1.97
CA ALA A 167 13.56 -19.16 1.53
C ALA A 167 12.34 -20.10 1.36
N VAL A 168 11.33 -19.97 2.23
CA VAL A 168 10.09 -20.78 2.17
C VAL A 168 9.17 -20.36 1.02
N ILE A 169 9.23 -19.11 0.57
CA ILE A 169 8.41 -18.57 -0.53
C ILE A 169 8.95 -18.99 -1.91
N HIS A 170 10.24 -19.28 -2.04
CA HIS A 170 10.89 -19.56 -3.34
C HIS A 170 11.06 -21.05 -3.69
N GLU A 171 10.98 -22.00 -2.76
CA GLU A 171 11.31 -23.42 -3.01
C GLU A 171 10.31 -24.23 -3.86
N HIS A 172 9.07 -23.77 -4.13
CA HIS A 172 8.04 -24.61 -4.77
C HIS A 172 7.78 -24.36 -6.26
N LYS A 173 8.69 -23.67 -6.97
CA LYS A 173 8.53 -23.43 -8.42
C LYS A 173 9.07 -24.55 -9.34
N GLU A 174 9.71 -25.59 -8.82
CA GLU A 174 10.24 -26.68 -9.65
C GLU A 174 9.91 -28.08 -9.10
N SER A 175 8.69 -28.56 -9.29
CA SER A 175 8.46 -30.00 -9.53
C SER A 175 7.17 -30.21 -10.33
N GLY A 176 7.29 -30.07 -11.65
CA GLY A 176 6.28 -30.55 -12.58
C GLY A 176 6.41 -32.06 -12.75
N THR A 177 5.33 -32.80 -12.47
CA THR A 177 5.11 -34.14 -13.04
C THR A 177 3.63 -34.36 -13.36
N ALA A 178 3.36 -34.42 -14.67
CA ALA A 178 2.42 -35.26 -15.40
C ALA A 178 0.91 -35.28 -15.07
N GLU A 179 0.10 -34.99 -16.09
CA GLU A 179 -1.31 -35.42 -16.22
C GLU A 179 -1.47 -36.95 -16.14
N PRO A 180 -2.69 -37.47 -15.86
CA PRO A 180 -3.55 -37.86 -16.99
C PRO A 180 -5.07 -37.59 -16.82
N MET A 181 -5.68 -37.17 -17.95
CA MET A 181 -6.91 -37.67 -18.59
C MET A 181 -8.34 -37.49 -18.03
N LEU A 182 -9.20 -37.03 -18.98
CA LEU A 182 -10.63 -37.34 -19.26
C LEU A 182 -11.71 -36.76 -18.32
N ALA A 183 -12.83 -36.19 -18.78
CA ALA A 183 -13.62 -36.52 -19.97
C ALA A 183 -14.47 -35.34 -20.52
N ASN A 184 -14.75 -35.45 -21.82
CA ASN A 184 -15.65 -34.65 -22.65
C ASN A 184 -17.12 -34.61 -22.16
N ALA A 185 -17.81 -33.51 -22.45
CA ALA A 185 -19.10 -33.55 -23.13
C ALA A 185 -19.38 -32.22 -23.88
N THR A 186 -19.58 -32.38 -25.18
CA THR A 186 -20.15 -31.48 -26.19
C THR A 186 -21.59 -31.06 -25.81
N GLU A 187 -22.20 -29.94 -26.24
CA GLU A 187 -22.56 -29.55 -27.60
C GLU A 187 -23.04 -28.07 -27.66
N ASN A 188 -22.85 -27.46 -28.83
CA ASN A 188 -23.46 -26.19 -29.28
C ASN A 188 -24.97 -26.33 -29.55
N VAL A 189 -25.69 -25.20 -29.61
CA VAL A 189 -26.58 -24.73 -30.71
C VAL A 189 -27.72 -23.83 -30.18
N THR A 190 -27.74 -22.57 -30.61
CA THR A 190 -28.91 -21.68 -30.82
C THR A 190 -29.26 -21.68 -32.33
N PRO A 191 -30.40 -21.17 -32.87
CA PRO A 191 -31.23 -20.04 -32.38
C PRO A 191 -32.77 -20.07 -32.71
N SER A 192 -33.45 -18.92 -32.46
CA SER A 192 -34.72 -18.42 -33.10
C SER A 192 -36.05 -18.86 -32.42
N SER A 193 -37.15 -18.09 -32.25
CA SER A 193 -37.61 -16.73 -32.62
C SER A 193 -39.00 -16.43 -31.98
N THR A 194 -39.40 -15.14 -31.97
CA THR A 194 -40.76 -14.52 -32.05
C THR A 194 -41.76 -14.46 -30.87
N GLU A 195 -41.93 -13.23 -30.35
CA GLU A 195 -43.14 -12.39 -30.10
C GLU A 195 -44.47 -12.95 -29.52
N HIS A 196 -44.96 -12.34 -28.43
CA HIS A 196 -46.30 -11.71 -28.34
C HIS A 196 -46.52 -10.83 -27.07
N SER A 197 -47.22 -9.71 -27.25
CA SER A 197 -47.54 -8.63 -26.28
C SER A 197 -48.81 -8.86 -25.44
N SER A 198 -48.85 -8.32 -24.21
CA SER A 198 -49.88 -7.42 -23.59
C SER A 198 -49.91 -7.53 -22.03
N PRO A 199 -50.62 -6.63 -21.30
CA PRO A 199 -50.24 -5.34 -20.71
C PRO A 199 -49.93 -5.41 -19.18
N PRO A 200 -49.50 -4.32 -18.50
CA PRO A 200 -48.95 -4.41 -17.14
C PRO A 200 -50.03 -4.24 -16.06
N PRO A 201 -49.88 -4.86 -14.87
CA PRO A 201 -50.59 -4.43 -13.68
C PRO A 201 -49.74 -3.50 -12.80
N VAL A 202 -50.47 -2.67 -12.09
CA VAL A 202 -50.08 -1.55 -11.23
C VAL A 202 -49.25 -1.99 -10.02
N ALA A 203 -48.29 -1.15 -9.65
CA ALA A 203 -47.35 -1.28 -8.54
C ALA A 203 -47.98 -1.52 -7.17
N PRO A 204 -47.19 -2.07 -6.21
CA PRO A 204 -47.22 -1.62 -4.84
C PRO A 204 -45.93 -0.87 -4.46
N ALA A 205 -46.17 0.23 -3.75
CA ALA A 205 -45.38 0.95 -2.77
C ALA A 205 -43.84 0.80 -2.73
N ALA A 206 -43.19 1.97 -2.69
CA ALA A 206 -41.79 2.22 -2.44
C ALA A 206 -41.19 1.39 -1.29
N GLU A 207 -40.10 0.70 -1.58
CA GLU A 207 -39.07 0.42 -0.57
C GLU A 207 -38.05 1.57 -0.59
N GLU A 208 -37.91 2.18 0.58
CA GLU A 208 -37.03 3.28 0.90
C GLU A 208 -35.56 2.92 0.69
N GLY A 209 -34.77 3.91 0.30
CA GLY A 209 -33.42 3.75 -0.23
C GLY A 209 -32.44 2.98 0.65
N GLN A 210 -31.72 2.06 0.02
CA GLN A 210 -30.37 1.72 0.47
C GLN A 210 -29.45 2.90 0.10
N PRO A 211 -28.67 3.45 1.04
CA PRO A 211 -27.67 4.43 0.67
C PRO A 211 -26.61 3.69 -0.16
N GLU A 212 -26.41 4.09 -1.41
CA GLU A 212 -25.14 3.87 -2.09
C GLU A 212 -24.05 4.47 -1.20
N SER A 213 -23.42 3.65 -0.37
CA SER A 213 -22.37 4.09 0.54
C SER A 213 -21.23 4.67 -0.29
N ASP A 214 -20.91 5.95 -0.07
CA ASP A 214 -19.91 6.76 -0.78
C ASP A 214 -18.57 6.02 -0.94
N ASN A 215 -18.45 5.27 -2.03
CA ASN A 215 -17.35 4.33 -2.27
C ASN A 215 -16.15 5.00 -2.96
N ARG A 216 -16.16 6.33 -3.13
CA ARG A 216 -15.18 7.10 -3.91
C ARG A 216 -14.13 7.84 -3.08
N LYS A 217 -14.23 7.87 -1.74
CA LYS A 217 -13.34 8.67 -0.86
C LYS A 217 -12.36 7.90 0.04
N LYS A 218 -12.44 6.58 0.14
CA LYS A 218 -11.59 5.81 1.08
C LYS A 218 -10.14 5.63 0.58
N PHE A 219 -9.17 5.86 1.45
CA PHE A 219 -7.72 5.70 1.21
C PHE A 219 -7.30 4.25 0.88
N ILE A 220 -7.87 3.27 1.56
CA ILE A 220 -7.71 1.83 1.28
C ILE A 220 -9.09 1.19 1.18
N LYS A 221 -9.29 0.40 0.12
CA LYS A 221 -10.52 -0.37 -0.12
C LYS A 221 -10.28 -1.86 0.09
N TRP A 222 -11.29 -2.55 0.59
CA TRP A 222 -11.31 -4.01 0.66
C TRP A 222 -11.21 -4.61 -0.74
N GLN A 223 -10.54 -5.75 -0.86
CA GLN A 223 -10.39 -6.53 -2.09
C GLN A 223 -10.48 -8.01 -1.73
N ASP A 224 -11.06 -8.82 -2.62
CA ASP A 224 -11.29 -10.27 -2.39
C ASP A 224 -10.01 -11.06 -2.11
N ARG A 225 -8.85 -10.56 -2.54
CA ARG A 225 -7.55 -11.16 -2.22
C ARG A 225 -7.16 -11.09 -0.73
N PHE A 226 -7.82 -10.22 0.04
CA PHE A 226 -7.62 -10.08 1.48
C PHE A 226 -8.58 -10.97 2.30
N THR A 227 -9.51 -11.63 1.63
CA THR A 227 -10.45 -12.56 2.27
C THR A 227 -9.72 -13.78 2.78
N VAL A 228 -9.83 -13.99 4.09
CA VAL A 228 -9.39 -15.16 4.85
C VAL A 228 -10.39 -16.30 4.66
N GLY A 229 -11.67 -16.01 4.40
CA GLY A 229 -12.70 -17.02 4.14
C GLY A 229 -13.62 -17.28 5.33
N HIS A 230 -13.27 -16.76 6.52
CA HIS A 230 -14.16 -16.74 7.68
C HIS A 230 -14.87 -15.38 7.79
N PRO A 231 -16.21 -15.31 7.74
CA PRO A 231 -16.96 -14.05 7.68
C PRO A 231 -16.65 -13.07 8.82
N GLU A 232 -16.46 -13.57 10.05
CA GLU A 232 -16.18 -12.73 11.21
C GLU A 232 -14.75 -12.17 11.20
N LEU A 233 -13.76 -12.95 10.74
CA LEU A 233 -12.38 -12.47 10.58
C LEU A 233 -12.29 -11.47 9.42
N ASP A 234 -12.97 -11.74 8.31
CA ASP A 234 -13.04 -10.79 7.20
C ASP A 234 -13.71 -9.47 7.63
N GLN A 235 -14.74 -9.54 8.48
CA GLN A 235 -15.39 -8.36 9.01
C GLN A 235 -14.48 -7.59 9.98
N SER A 236 -13.76 -8.29 10.85
CA SER A 236 -12.77 -7.69 11.74
C SER A 236 -11.64 -7.02 10.94
N ASN A 237 -11.14 -7.68 9.89
CA ASN A 237 -10.12 -7.12 8.98
C ASN A 237 -10.62 -5.90 8.19
N LYS A 238 -11.91 -5.84 7.86
CA LYS A 238 -12.54 -4.63 7.30
C LYS A 238 -12.61 -3.49 8.31
N GLU A 239 -12.78 -3.77 9.60
CA GLU A 239 -12.77 -2.75 10.64
C GLU A 239 -11.38 -2.10 10.78
N LEU A 240 -10.29 -2.88 10.70
CA LEU A 240 -8.95 -2.31 10.64
C LEU A 240 -8.79 -1.35 9.45
N LEU A 241 -9.33 -1.70 8.28
CA LEU A 241 -9.35 -0.78 7.13
C LEU A 241 -10.14 0.48 7.40
N SER A 242 -11.27 0.36 8.10
CA SER A 242 -12.08 1.50 8.54
C SER A 242 -11.23 2.45 9.40
N ILE A 243 -10.57 1.90 10.42
CA ILE A 243 -9.67 2.64 11.32
C ILE A 243 -8.53 3.31 10.56
N ILE A 244 -7.90 2.62 9.60
CA ILE A 244 -6.84 3.20 8.75
C ILE A 244 -7.36 4.38 7.93
N ASN A 245 -8.55 4.24 7.34
CA ASN A 245 -9.17 5.29 6.54
C ASN A 245 -9.52 6.51 7.40
N ASP A 246 -10.11 6.30 8.57
CA ASP A 246 -10.48 7.40 9.48
C ASP A 246 -9.23 8.10 10.04
N THR A 247 -8.17 7.35 10.32
CA THR A 247 -6.88 7.92 10.71
C THR A 247 -6.27 8.75 9.57
N TYR A 248 -6.35 8.27 8.33
CA TYR A 248 -5.88 9.01 7.17
C TYR A 248 -6.64 10.32 6.99
N ASP A 249 -7.97 10.28 7.07
CA ASP A 249 -8.82 11.46 6.95
C ASP A 249 -8.49 12.49 8.04
N LEU A 250 -8.31 12.05 9.29
CA LEU A 250 -7.85 12.91 10.38
C LEU A 250 -6.50 13.58 10.08
N VAL A 251 -5.52 12.84 9.58
CA VAL A 251 -4.20 13.37 9.22
C VAL A 251 -4.28 14.42 8.11
N VAL A 252 -5.03 14.13 7.05
CA VAL A 252 -5.13 14.98 5.85
C VAL A 252 -5.94 16.26 6.09
N THR A 253 -7.03 16.16 6.84
CA THR A 253 -7.87 17.31 7.17
C THR A 253 -7.26 18.24 8.22
N HIS A 254 -6.14 17.84 8.83
CA HIS A 254 -5.45 18.58 9.89
C HIS A 254 -6.37 18.97 11.07
N HIS A 255 -7.39 18.15 11.35
CA HIS A 255 -8.30 18.40 12.47
C HIS A 255 -7.57 18.24 13.81
N GLU A 256 -7.73 19.23 14.69
CA GLU A 256 -7.23 19.22 16.07
C GLU A 256 -8.44 19.04 17.01
N GLY A 257 -8.50 17.89 17.70
CA GLY A 257 -9.61 17.54 18.58
C GLY A 257 -9.50 16.11 19.13
N ASN A 258 -10.52 15.67 19.88
CA ASN A 258 -10.55 14.35 20.51
C ASN A 258 -10.88 13.19 19.53
N GLU A 259 -10.98 13.47 18.23
CA GLU A 259 -11.30 12.46 17.20
C GLU A 259 -10.26 11.33 17.16
N PHE A 260 -8.99 11.65 17.44
CA PHE A 260 -7.94 10.65 17.58
C PHE A 260 -8.22 9.66 18.71
N ASP A 261 -8.74 10.12 19.86
CA ASP A 261 -8.99 9.25 21.01
C ASP A 261 -10.05 8.19 20.68
N ASP A 262 -11.05 8.55 19.88
CA ASP A 262 -12.09 7.62 19.44
C ASP A 262 -11.54 6.60 18.44
N ILE A 263 -10.67 7.02 17.51
CA ILE A 263 -9.95 6.13 16.59
C ILE A 263 -9.01 5.19 17.36
N ALA A 264 -8.25 5.72 18.32
CA ALA A 264 -7.32 4.94 19.13
C ALA A 264 -8.05 3.90 19.98
N LYS A 265 -9.18 4.27 20.59
CA LYS A 265 -10.06 3.31 21.30
C LYS A 265 -10.59 2.24 20.36
N ARG A 266 -11.07 2.60 19.16
CA ARG A 266 -11.54 1.60 18.18
C ARG A 266 -10.43 0.64 17.78
N PHE A 267 -9.22 1.14 17.57
CA PHE A 267 -8.07 0.29 17.28
C PHE A 267 -7.72 -0.62 18.46
N GLN A 268 -7.79 -0.12 19.70
CA GLN A 268 -7.57 -0.97 20.87
C GLN A 268 -8.59 -2.11 20.97
N HIS A 269 -9.89 -1.82 20.80
CA HIS A 269 -10.93 -2.86 20.78
C HIS A 269 -10.71 -3.84 19.62
N TYR A 270 -10.39 -3.34 18.42
CA TYR A 270 -10.04 -4.19 17.29
C TYR A 270 -8.88 -5.14 17.63
N VAL A 271 -7.80 -4.64 18.26
CA VAL A 271 -6.65 -5.47 18.63
C VAL A 271 -7.05 -6.58 19.60
N GLU A 272 -7.83 -6.25 20.63
CA GLU A 272 -8.30 -7.21 21.64
C GLU A 272 -9.23 -8.26 21.00
N ASP A 273 -10.29 -7.81 20.34
CA ASP A 273 -11.33 -8.67 19.77
C ASP A 273 -10.82 -9.52 18.59
N HIS A 274 -9.99 -8.94 17.72
CA HIS A 274 -9.47 -9.63 16.54
C HIS A 274 -8.54 -10.77 16.93
N ILE A 275 -7.61 -10.51 17.84
CA ILE A 275 -6.64 -11.51 18.28
C ILE A 275 -7.33 -12.66 19.01
N GLU A 276 -8.29 -12.35 19.90
CA GLU A 276 -9.06 -13.39 20.60
C GLU A 276 -9.83 -14.26 19.60
N LEU A 277 -10.61 -13.64 18.71
CA LEU A 277 -11.37 -14.33 17.68
C LEU A 277 -10.48 -15.23 16.81
N GLU A 278 -9.38 -14.68 16.33
CA GLU A 278 -8.47 -15.40 15.45
C GLU A 278 -7.79 -16.57 16.18
N GLU A 279 -7.29 -16.35 17.39
CA GLU A 279 -6.65 -17.41 18.16
C GLU A 279 -7.63 -18.54 18.51
N ASP A 280 -8.89 -18.22 18.79
CA ASP A 280 -9.94 -19.21 19.05
C ASP A 280 -10.24 -20.02 17.78
N LEU A 281 -10.43 -19.36 16.64
CA LEU A 281 -10.66 -20.03 15.36
C LEU A 281 -9.48 -20.92 14.95
N LEU A 282 -8.25 -20.44 15.17
CA LEU A 282 -7.04 -21.24 14.91
C LEU A 282 -6.88 -22.39 15.91
N THR A 283 -7.37 -22.23 17.14
CA THR A 283 -7.41 -23.31 18.15
C THR A 283 -8.39 -24.40 17.72
N ASP A 284 -9.61 -24.02 17.33
CA ASP A 284 -10.65 -24.93 16.87
C ASP A 284 -10.26 -25.67 15.58
N ALA A 285 -9.58 -24.96 14.66
CA ALA A 285 -9.02 -25.53 13.44
C ALA A 285 -7.78 -26.40 13.68
N ASN A 286 -7.31 -26.55 14.92
CA ASN A 286 -6.08 -27.24 15.29
C ASN A 286 -4.87 -26.74 14.48
N TYR A 287 -4.74 -25.42 14.32
CA TYR A 287 -3.70 -24.81 13.50
C TYR A 287 -2.30 -25.21 14.00
N PRO A 288 -1.47 -25.88 13.18
CA PRO A 288 -0.21 -26.46 13.65
C PRO A 288 0.81 -25.45 14.19
N ARG A 289 0.71 -24.17 13.78
CA ARG A 289 1.62 -23.09 14.18
C ARG A 289 1.01 -22.15 15.21
N LEU A 290 -0.10 -22.52 15.85
CA LEU A 290 -0.84 -21.68 16.80
C LEU A 290 0.07 -21.01 17.84
N LYS A 291 0.98 -21.76 18.48
CA LYS A 291 1.88 -21.19 19.50
C LYS A 291 2.75 -20.04 18.96
N MET A 292 3.35 -20.21 17.78
CA MET A 292 4.18 -19.19 17.15
C MET A 292 3.35 -17.96 16.75
N HIS A 293 2.10 -18.20 16.35
CA HIS A 293 1.11 -17.17 16.03
C HIS A 293 0.75 -16.34 17.27
N LYS A 294 0.41 -16.98 18.40
CA LYS A 294 0.18 -16.31 19.69
C LYS A 294 1.38 -15.49 20.16
N ASP A 295 2.59 -16.00 19.97
CA ASP A 295 3.82 -15.27 20.32
C ASP A 295 4.00 -13.99 19.47
N MET A 296 3.58 -14.03 18.19
CA MET A 296 3.55 -12.85 17.33
C MET A 296 2.49 -11.85 17.78
N HIS A 297 1.28 -12.30 18.09
CA HIS A 297 0.21 -11.45 18.62
C HIS A 297 0.63 -10.72 19.88
N ALA A 298 1.24 -11.43 20.84
CA ALA A 298 1.75 -10.82 22.06
C ALA A 298 2.76 -9.68 21.80
N ARG A 299 3.50 -9.72 20.68
CA ARG A 299 4.40 -8.62 20.27
C ARG A 299 3.62 -7.48 19.62
N LEU A 300 2.68 -7.79 18.74
CA LEU A 300 1.82 -6.81 18.08
C LEU A 300 0.98 -6.01 19.09
N VAL A 301 0.36 -6.68 20.06
CA VAL A 301 -0.41 -6.04 21.14
C VAL A 301 0.46 -5.04 21.91
N LYS A 302 1.66 -5.45 22.35
CA LYS A 302 2.58 -4.54 23.07
C LYS A 302 3.00 -3.34 22.22
N GLN A 303 3.16 -3.53 20.91
CA GLN A 303 3.45 -2.41 19.99
C GLN A 303 2.26 -1.45 19.90
N ALA A 304 1.04 -1.98 19.80
CA ALA A 304 -0.17 -1.19 19.80
C ALA A 304 -0.34 -0.38 21.09
N GLU A 305 -0.25 -1.03 22.25
CA GLU A 305 -0.33 -0.39 23.56
C GLU A 305 0.68 0.77 23.69
N PHE A 306 1.93 0.54 23.28
CA PHE A 306 2.98 1.55 23.37
C PHE A 306 2.70 2.77 22.51
N VAL A 307 2.33 2.57 21.24
CA VAL A 307 2.07 3.68 20.31
C VAL A 307 0.82 4.45 20.73
N ILE A 308 -0.23 3.77 21.18
CA ILE A 308 -1.44 4.41 21.72
C ILE A 308 -1.07 5.29 22.91
N LEU A 309 -0.34 4.75 23.90
CA LEU A 309 0.11 5.50 25.07
C LEU A 309 0.97 6.70 24.69
N LYS A 310 1.86 6.54 23.71
CA LYS A 310 2.69 7.63 23.18
C LYS A 310 1.84 8.75 22.56
N CYS A 311 0.82 8.40 21.78
CA CYS A 311 -0.06 9.38 21.15
C CYS A 311 -1.02 10.05 22.15
N GLN A 312 -1.42 9.35 23.22
CA GLN A 312 -2.16 9.96 24.33
C GLN A 312 -1.31 10.97 25.11
N ALA A 313 0.00 10.70 25.25
CA ALA A 313 0.93 11.62 25.90
C ALA A 313 1.22 12.86 25.04
N ASP A 314 1.29 12.69 23.73
CA ASP A 314 1.46 13.77 22.75
C ASP A 314 0.69 13.44 21.46
N PRO A 315 -0.48 14.08 21.23
CA PRO A 315 -1.31 13.85 20.06
C PRO A 315 -0.60 14.09 18.73
N GLY A 316 0.50 14.85 18.69
CA GLY A 316 1.26 15.05 17.45
C GLY A 316 1.75 13.74 16.81
N PHE A 317 1.96 12.69 17.61
CA PHE A 317 2.48 11.41 17.13
C PHE A 317 1.49 10.55 16.37
N TYR A 318 0.18 10.85 16.35
CA TYR A 318 -0.74 10.03 15.56
C TYR A 318 -0.43 10.11 14.06
N LYS A 319 0.04 11.29 13.61
CA LYS A 319 0.38 11.57 12.20
C LYS A 319 1.57 10.76 11.72
N THR A 320 2.49 10.42 12.64
CA THR A 320 3.74 9.74 12.33
C THR A 320 3.71 8.28 12.76
N ASP A 321 3.43 8.00 14.03
CA ASP A 321 3.66 6.69 14.65
C ASP A 321 2.41 5.81 14.59
N PHE A 322 1.24 6.37 14.91
CA PHE A 322 -0.01 5.61 14.90
C PHE A 322 -0.39 5.18 13.48
N PHE A 323 -0.33 6.09 12.51
CA PHE A 323 -0.61 5.74 11.12
C PHE A 323 0.38 4.69 10.56
N ARG A 324 1.67 4.78 10.96
CA ARG A 324 2.68 3.75 10.61
C ARG A 324 2.36 2.40 11.24
N LEU A 325 1.95 2.38 12.51
CA LEU A 325 1.53 1.16 13.20
C LEU A 325 0.35 0.48 12.50
N LEU A 326 -0.71 1.22 12.18
CA LEU A 326 -1.88 0.65 11.52
C LEU A 326 -1.52 0.05 10.15
N ARG A 327 -0.66 0.72 9.39
CA ARG A 327 -0.15 0.21 8.11
C ARG A 327 0.69 -1.06 8.30
N PHE A 328 1.53 -1.09 9.33
CA PHE A 328 2.33 -2.26 9.67
C PHE A 328 1.44 -3.45 10.03
N TRP A 329 0.43 -3.23 10.88
CA TRP A 329 -0.54 -4.24 11.28
C TRP A 329 -1.25 -4.82 10.06
N TRP A 330 -1.81 -3.96 9.20
CA TRP A 330 -2.48 -4.40 7.97
C TRP A 330 -1.59 -5.29 7.09
N VAL A 331 -0.34 -4.90 6.86
CA VAL A 331 0.54 -5.65 5.96
C VAL A 331 1.06 -6.92 6.61
N LYS A 332 1.55 -6.84 7.86
CA LYS A 332 2.29 -7.93 8.51
C LYS A 332 1.41 -8.94 9.17
N HIS A 333 0.29 -8.53 9.73
CA HIS A 333 -0.64 -9.43 10.37
C HIS A 333 -1.66 -9.89 9.34
N VAL A 334 -2.52 -8.98 8.88
CA VAL A 334 -3.66 -9.36 8.03
C VAL A 334 -3.23 -9.91 6.67
N VAL A 335 -2.48 -9.14 5.88
CA VAL A 335 -2.16 -9.56 4.51
C VAL A 335 -1.19 -10.74 4.49
N GLN A 336 -0.23 -10.82 5.43
CA GLN A 336 0.85 -11.81 5.39
C GLN A 336 0.65 -13.03 6.29
N GLU A 337 -0.11 -12.93 7.38
CA GLU A 337 -0.35 -14.06 8.27
C GLU A 337 -1.78 -14.54 8.13
N ASP A 338 -2.77 -13.64 8.20
CA ASP A 338 -4.17 -14.08 8.24
C ASP A 338 -4.59 -14.78 6.95
N THR A 339 -4.14 -14.27 5.81
CA THR A 339 -4.47 -14.88 4.52
C THR A 339 -3.82 -16.25 4.31
N LYS A 340 -2.82 -16.66 5.12
CA LYS A 340 -2.12 -17.94 4.96
C LYS A 340 -2.98 -19.14 5.33
N TYR A 341 -3.88 -18.97 6.28
CA TYR A 341 -4.75 -20.04 6.73
C TYR A 341 -6.13 -19.98 6.05
N LYS A 342 -6.22 -19.31 4.89
CA LYS A 342 -7.43 -19.31 4.06
C LYS A 342 -7.92 -20.70 3.69
N SER A 343 -7.03 -21.68 3.59
CA SER A 343 -7.40 -23.08 3.34
C SER A 343 -7.95 -23.82 4.56
N LEU A 344 -7.91 -23.22 5.75
CA LEU A 344 -8.49 -23.79 6.97
C LEU A 344 -9.98 -23.45 7.12
N PHE A 345 -10.49 -22.47 6.37
CA PHE A 345 -11.85 -21.97 6.45
C PHE A 345 -12.62 -22.13 5.12
#